data_AF-A0A652LC14-F1
#
_entry.id   AF-A0A652LC14-F1
#
_cell.length_a   1.000
_cell.length_b   1.000
_cell.length_c   1.000
_cell.angle_alpha   90.00
_cell.angle_beta   90.00
_cell.angle_gamma   90.00
#
_symmetry.space_group_name_H-M   'P 1'
#
loop_
_entity.id
_entity.type
_entity.pdbx_description
1 polymer ?
#
loop_
_entity_poly.entity_id
_entity_poly.type
_entity_poly.pdbx_seq_one_letter_code
_entity_poly.pdbx_strand_id
1 'polypeptide(L)'
;MTAAPHALAPCLDTLLGQALAGELGPDPTTRRIAVAFTTSQAVRHDGRSGGYRNEVLSLRLDRAVGSCATEPGALPPGTVEDCAGAEVAGLLQHPVLPVRVAALDAYLMDVAPHTPAHGAQPVTVPAGSSLERSRARAAAVTDLLDVEPGGAVLVVGVVNSLLAELRSRGIKGIPCDLKGGTTEWGEPIGTDALAEIGRCDAVLASGMTLGNGTFDPLRRSAQEHGKPLVMFAQTGSAVLPRFLGAGVAAVCAEPYPFFWLDGGPGTIHHYRADDGGTS
;
A
#
# COMPACT_ATOMS: atom_id res chain seq x y z
N MET A 1 13.70 23.31 10.50
CA MET A 1 13.34 22.31 11.54
C MET A 1 13.79 20.96 11.03
N THR A 2 14.85 20.42 11.58
CA THR A 2 15.27 19.03 11.35
C THR A 2 14.19 18.11 11.89
N ALA A 3 13.63 17.26 11.02
CA ALA A 3 12.67 16.23 11.43
C ALA A 3 13.31 15.39 12.55
N ALA A 4 12.61 15.24 13.67
CA ALA A 4 13.07 14.33 14.71
C ALA A 4 13.15 12.92 14.12
N PRO A 5 14.22 12.14 14.40
CA PRO A 5 14.33 10.79 13.92
C PRO A 5 13.12 9.99 14.44
N HIS A 6 12.31 9.51 13.51
CA HIS A 6 11.15 8.70 13.85
C HIS A 6 11.64 7.36 14.42
N ALA A 7 11.23 7.04 15.64
CA ALA A 7 11.47 5.72 16.21
C ALA A 7 10.83 4.67 15.29
N LEU A 8 11.65 3.81 14.70
CA LEU A 8 11.21 2.77 13.78
C LEU A 8 10.26 1.81 14.50
N ALA A 9 9.09 1.56 13.93
CA ALA A 9 8.14 0.60 14.48
C ALA A 9 8.52 -0.83 14.06
N PRO A 10 8.69 -1.78 15.01
CA PRO A 10 9.05 -3.15 14.70
C PRO A 10 7.90 -3.97 14.09
N CYS A 11 6.65 -3.52 14.21
CA CYS A 11 5.45 -4.12 13.60
C CYS A 11 4.27 -3.13 13.55
N LEU A 12 3.17 -3.51 12.88
CA LEU A 12 1.96 -2.69 12.77
C LEU A 12 1.34 -2.37 14.13
N ASP A 13 1.27 -3.34 15.03
CA ASP A 13 0.67 -3.15 16.36
C ASP A 13 1.46 -2.14 17.20
N THR A 14 2.80 -2.09 17.08
CA THR A 14 3.59 -1.05 17.75
C THR A 14 3.27 0.33 17.18
N LEU A 15 3.15 0.47 15.86
CA LEU A 15 2.81 1.75 15.24
C LEU A 15 1.41 2.23 15.64
N LEU A 16 0.44 1.31 15.74
CA LEU A 16 -0.89 1.59 16.31
C LEU A 16 -0.79 2.07 17.76
N GLY A 17 0.03 1.41 18.59
CA GLY A 17 0.28 1.80 19.98
C GLY A 17 0.89 3.19 20.12
N GLN A 18 1.89 3.53 19.30
CA GLN A 18 2.51 4.85 19.27
C GLN A 18 1.51 5.95 18.86
N ALA A 19 0.65 5.67 17.86
CA ALA A 19 -0.41 6.59 17.47
C ALA A 19 -1.41 6.82 18.63
N LEU A 20 -1.83 5.74 19.30
CA LEU A 20 -2.74 5.78 20.45
C LEU A 20 -2.17 6.56 21.64
N ALA A 21 -0.86 6.47 21.86
CA ALA A 21 -0.15 7.21 22.90
C ALA A 21 0.10 8.68 22.54
N GLY A 22 -0.28 9.14 21.34
CA GLY A 22 -0.02 10.50 20.87
C GLY A 22 1.46 10.77 20.56
N GLU A 23 2.28 9.72 20.38
CA GLU A 23 3.72 9.86 20.15
C GLU A 23 4.04 10.27 18.70
N LEU A 24 3.10 10.05 17.78
CA LEU A 24 3.29 10.32 16.36
C LEU A 24 2.75 11.69 15.93
N GLY A 25 1.88 12.32 16.71
CA GLY A 25 1.18 13.54 16.32
C GLY A 25 0.17 14.01 17.37
N PRO A 26 -0.85 14.78 17.00
CA PRO A 26 -1.90 15.25 17.92
C PRO A 26 -2.60 14.10 18.65
N ASP A 27 -3.11 14.36 19.85
CA ASP A 27 -3.86 13.40 20.65
C ASP A 27 -5.03 12.80 19.84
N PRO A 28 -5.06 11.48 19.57
CA PRO A 28 -6.07 10.85 18.74
C PRO A 28 -7.49 10.87 19.36
N THR A 29 -7.64 11.15 20.65
CA THR A 29 -8.95 11.33 21.30
C THR A 29 -9.60 12.66 20.91
N THR A 30 -8.79 13.64 20.50
CA THR A 30 -9.26 14.98 20.09
C THR A 30 -9.56 15.08 18.59
N ARG A 31 -9.29 14.01 17.82
CA ARG A 31 -9.43 13.96 16.36
C ARG A 31 -10.62 13.10 15.99
N ARG A 32 -11.46 13.55 15.06
CA ARG A 32 -12.68 12.85 14.65
C ARG A 32 -12.75 12.69 13.14
N ILE A 33 -13.22 11.53 12.68
CA ILE A 33 -13.47 11.28 11.26
C ILE A 33 -14.69 12.09 10.82
N ALA A 34 -14.51 12.96 9.82
CA ALA A 34 -15.58 13.81 9.31
C ALA A 34 -16.48 13.06 8.31
N VAL A 35 -15.89 12.18 7.49
CA VAL A 35 -16.59 11.41 6.47
C VAL A 35 -16.02 10.00 6.44
N ALA A 36 -16.88 9.00 6.37
CA ALA A 36 -16.51 7.63 6.05
C ALA A 36 -17.27 7.20 4.79
N PHE A 37 -16.64 6.41 3.93
CA PHE A 37 -17.27 5.88 2.74
C PHE A 37 -16.56 4.60 2.28
N THR A 38 -17.29 3.74 1.55
CA THR A 38 -16.69 2.67 0.78
C THR A 38 -16.69 3.02 -0.69
N THR A 39 -15.66 2.57 -1.40
CA THR A 39 -15.65 2.58 -2.86
C THR A 39 -15.58 1.15 -3.37
N SER A 40 -16.66 0.70 -4.01
CA SER A 40 -16.71 -0.59 -4.72
C SER A 40 -16.50 -0.34 -6.20
N GLN A 41 -15.48 -0.95 -6.78
CA GLN A 41 -15.18 -0.87 -8.21
C GLN A 41 -15.06 -2.25 -8.83
N ALA A 42 -15.39 -2.34 -10.12
CA ALA A 42 -15.13 -3.50 -10.95
C ALA A 42 -14.51 -3.06 -12.27
N VAL A 43 -13.50 -3.79 -12.73
CA VAL A 43 -12.75 -3.43 -13.93
C VAL A 43 -12.70 -4.60 -14.89
N ARG A 44 -13.00 -4.33 -16.16
CA ARG A 44 -12.73 -5.19 -17.32
C ARG A 44 -12.10 -4.30 -18.38
N HIS A 45 -10.85 -4.56 -18.73
CA HIS A 45 -10.14 -3.77 -19.74
C HIS A 45 -10.33 -4.40 -21.13
N ASP A 46 -10.50 -3.55 -22.14
CA ASP A 46 -10.48 -4.00 -23.54
C ASP A 46 -9.17 -4.73 -23.85
N GLY A 47 -9.30 -5.89 -24.48
CA GLY A 47 -8.16 -6.76 -24.81
C GLY A 47 -7.63 -7.64 -23.67
N ARG A 48 -8.25 -7.62 -22.47
CA ARG A 48 -7.91 -8.54 -21.36
C ARG A 48 -9.01 -9.57 -21.13
N SER A 49 -8.61 -10.81 -20.82
CA SER A 49 -9.51 -11.96 -20.64
C SER A 49 -10.20 -12.02 -19.27
N GLY A 50 -9.80 -11.17 -18.31
CA GLY A 50 -10.29 -11.18 -16.94
C GLY A 50 -10.65 -9.79 -16.39
N GLY A 51 -11.25 -9.78 -15.20
CA GLY A 51 -11.58 -8.57 -14.46
C GLY A 51 -11.47 -8.78 -12.96
N TYR A 52 -11.44 -7.69 -12.20
CA TYR A 52 -11.37 -7.73 -10.74
C TYR A 52 -12.46 -6.84 -10.13
N ARG A 53 -12.82 -7.15 -8.88
CA ARG A 53 -13.67 -6.31 -8.04
C ARG A 53 -12.92 -6.00 -6.76
N ASN A 54 -12.83 -4.71 -6.43
CA ASN A 54 -12.20 -4.23 -5.21
C ASN A 54 -13.21 -3.42 -4.40
N GLU A 55 -13.12 -3.52 -3.08
CA GLU A 55 -13.82 -2.66 -2.14
C GLU A 55 -12.79 -1.97 -1.26
N VAL A 56 -12.95 -0.68 -1.01
CA VAL A 56 -12.02 0.11 -0.18
C VAL A 56 -12.80 0.93 0.83
N LEU A 57 -12.54 0.71 2.12
CA LEU A 57 -12.96 1.61 3.19
C LEU A 57 -12.06 2.84 3.19
N SER A 58 -12.65 4.03 3.17
CA SER A 58 -11.92 5.29 3.23
C SER A 58 -12.50 6.20 4.31
N LEU A 59 -11.61 6.79 5.10
CA LEU A 59 -11.94 7.65 6.24
C LEU A 59 -11.28 9.00 6.05
N ARG A 60 -12.09 10.06 6.04
CA ARG A 60 -11.61 11.44 5.94
C ARG A 60 -11.42 12.05 7.32
N LEU A 61 -10.18 12.35 7.66
CA LEU A 61 -9.80 13.14 8.82
C LEU A 61 -9.32 14.51 8.33
N ASP A 62 -10.12 15.56 8.57
CA ASP A 62 -9.82 16.92 8.10
C ASP A 62 -9.55 16.97 6.57
N ARG A 63 -8.32 17.29 6.17
CA ARG A 63 -7.85 17.32 4.78
C ARG A 63 -7.34 15.98 4.25
N ALA A 64 -7.11 15.02 5.14
CA ALA A 64 -6.53 13.73 4.82
C ALA A 64 -7.60 12.65 4.62
N VAL A 65 -7.33 11.70 3.73
CA VAL A 65 -8.13 10.49 3.55
C VAL A 65 -7.20 9.30 3.69
N GLY A 66 -7.50 8.44 4.66
CA GLY A 66 -6.85 7.15 4.83
C GLY A 66 -7.72 6.03 4.28
N SER A 67 -7.08 4.98 3.77
CA SER A 67 -7.81 3.93 3.07
C SER A 67 -7.29 2.53 3.41
N CYS A 68 -8.21 1.57 3.43
CA CYS A 68 -7.89 0.15 3.47
C CYS A 68 -8.82 -0.65 2.55
N ALA A 69 -8.23 -1.32 1.58
CA ALA A 69 -8.95 -2.28 0.75
C ALA A 69 -9.37 -3.51 1.56
N THR A 70 -10.53 -4.05 1.22
CA THR A 70 -11.11 -5.24 1.82
C THR A 70 -11.60 -6.17 0.71
N GLU A 71 -11.76 -7.44 1.07
CA GLU A 71 -12.51 -8.35 0.20
C GLU A 71 -13.95 -7.84 0.04
N PRO A 72 -14.53 -7.90 -1.18
CA PRO A 72 -15.90 -7.44 -1.40
C PRO A 72 -16.90 -8.15 -0.47
N GLY A 73 -17.63 -7.37 0.33
CA GLY A 73 -18.59 -7.87 1.32
C GLY A 73 -17.99 -8.35 2.64
N ALA A 74 -16.68 -8.18 2.86
CA ALA A 74 -16.03 -8.53 4.12
C ALA A 74 -16.20 -7.48 5.23
N LEU A 75 -16.58 -6.24 4.88
CA LEU A 75 -16.87 -5.20 5.87
C LEU A 75 -18.24 -5.47 6.52
N PRO A 76 -18.34 -5.46 7.86
CA PRO A 76 -19.62 -5.58 8.54
C PRO A 76 -20.61 -4.48 8.11
N PRO A 77 -21.91 -4.80 7.97
CA PRO A 77 -22.94 -3.78 7.77
C PRO A 77 -22.90 -2.71 8.87
N GLY A 78 -23.10 -1.44 8.51
CA GLY A 78 -23.05 -0.33 9.47
C GLY A 78 -21.64 0.25 9.71
N THR A 79 -20.56 -0.42 9.23
CA THR A 79 -19.19 0.03 9.49
C THR A 79 -18.94 1.49 9.04
N VAL A 80 -19.54 1.90 7.91
CA VAL A 80 -19.36 3.27 7.39
C VAL A 80 -20.02 4.29 8.32
N GLU A 81 -21.26 4.03 8.71
CA GLU A 81 -22.03 4.86 9.63
C GLU A 81 -21.35 4.96 11.00
N ASP A 82 -20.85 3.84 11.52
CA ASP A 82 -20.17 3.77 12.80
C ASP A 82 -18.81 4.49 12.80
N CYS A 83 -18.11 4.51 11.66
CA CYS A 83 -16.85 5.24 11.52
C CYS A 83 -17.06 6.75 11.38
N ALA A 84 -18.18 7.19 10.80
CA ALA A 84 -18.46 8.60 10.60
C ALA A 84 -18.68 9.30 11.95
N GLY A 85 -17.91 10.37 12.21
CA GLY A 85 -17.96 11.10 13.46
C GLY A 85 -17.24 10.41 14.62
N ALA A 86 -16.68 9.21 14.46
CA ALA A 86 -15.95 8.52 15.53
C ALA A 86 -14.58 9.18 15.80
N GLU A 87 -14.09 9.00 17.03
CA GLU A 87 -12.75 9.43 17.44
C GLU A 87 -11.69 8.51 16.84
N VAL A 88 -10.56 9.09 16.43
CA VAL A 88 -9.45 8.32 15.85
C VAL A 88 -8.97 7.26 16.86
N ALA A 89 -8.85 7.59 18.14
CA ALA A 89 -8.45 6.64 19.17
C ALA A 89 -9.35 5.39 19.23
N GLY A 90 -10.68 5.58 19.16
CA GLY A 90 -11.64 4.48 19.15
C GLY A 90 -11.48 3.60 17.91
N LEU A 91 -11.24 4.21 16.74
CA LEU A 91 -11.06 3.46 15.49
C LEU A 91 -9.71 2.71 15.43
N LEU A 92 -8.64 3.26 16.03
CA LEU A 92 -7.36 2.57 16.16
C LEU A 92 -7.45 1.30 17.03
N GLN A 93 -8.43 1.22 17.93
CA GLN A 93 -8.73 0.06 18.78
C GLN A 93 -9.84 -0.84 18.23
N HIS A 94 -10.37 -0.52 17.04
CA HIS A 94 -11.53 -1.22 16.48
C HIS A 94 -11.24 -2.72 16.23
N PRO A 95 -12.20 -3.63 16.51
CA PRO A 95 -11.97 -5.07 16.34
C PRO A 95 -11.66 -5.48 14.88
N VAL A 96 -12.19 -4.74 13.90
CA VAL A 96 -11.96 -4.98 12.47
C VAL A 96 -10.65 -4.33 12.03
N LEU A 97 -9.68 -5.15 11.63
CA LEU A 97 -8.34 -4.70 11.22
C LEU A 97 -8.36 -3.66 10.07
N PRO A 98 -9.14 -3.83 8.99
CA PRO A 98 -9.27 -2.79 7.96
C PRO A 98 -9.68 -1.41 8.48
N VAL A 99 -10.53 -1.33 9.51
CA VAL A 99 -10.91 -0.05 10.14
C VAL A 99 -9.71 0.57 10.85
N ARG A 100 -8.95 -0.23 11.60
CA ARG A 100 -7.71 0.22 12.26
C ARG A 100 -6.69 0.75 11.26
N VAL A 101 -6.49 0.04 10.14
CA VAL A 101 -5.56 0.44 9.08
C VAL A 101 -6.03 1.73 8.41
N ALA A 102 -7.30 1.85 8.01
CA ALA A 102 -7.82 3.07 7.38
C ALA A 102 -7.74 4.29 8.31
N ALA A 103 -7.99 4.10 9.62
CA ALA A 103 -7.91 5.16 10.61
C ALA A 103 -6.46 5.60 10.86
N LEU A 104 -5.53 4.65 10.99
CA LEU A 104 -4.10 4.93 11.11
C LEU A 104 -3.57 5.66 9.87
N ASP A 105 -3.98 5.22 8.68
CA ASP A 105 -3.59 5.85 7.42
C ASP A 105 -4.09 7.30 7.35
N ALA A 106 -5.33 7.57 7.76
CA ALA A 106 -5.90 8.92 7.77
C ALA A 106 -5.17 9.83 8.77
N TYR A 107 -4.88 9.29 9.95
CA TYR A 107 -4.14 10.00 10.99
C TYR A 107 -2.72 10.35 10.54
N LEU A 108 -1.97 9.38 10.00
CA LEU A 108 -0.60 9.60 9.52
C LEU A 108 -0.54 10.52 8.30
N MET A 109 -1.52 10.44 7.41
CA MET A 109 -1.61 11.35 6.27
C MET A 109 -1.86 12.81 6.69
N ASP A 110 -2.60 13.03 7.78
CA ASP A 110 -2.82 14.35 8.35
C ASP A 110 -1.56 14.90 9.06
N VAL A 111 -0.86 14.03 9.78
CA VAL A 111 0.36 14.33 10.54
C VAL A 111 1.57 14.57 9.63
N ALA A 112 1.79 13.66 8.69
CA ALA A 112 2.95 13.63 7.80
C ALA A 112 2.47 13.45 6.34
N PRO A 113 1.81 14.46 5.76
CA PRO A 113 1.32 14.40 4.38
C PRO A 113 2.45 14.16 3.40
N HIS A 114 2.12 13.51 2.28
CA HIS A 114 3.06 13.17 1.21
C HIS A 114 3.66 14.41 0.54
N THR A 115 4.72 14.93 1.14
CA THR A 115 5.49 16.08 0.68
C THR A 115 6.98 15.78 0.77
N PRO A 116 7.84 16.48 0.00
CA PRO A 116 9.29 16.32 0.10
C PRO A 116 9.83 16.53 1.52
N ALA A 117 9.20 17.40 2.33
CA ALA A 117 9.56 17.63 3.72
C ALA A 117 9.38 16.38 4.62
N HIS A 118 8.54 15.43 4.20
CA HIS A 118 8.33 14.13 4.85
C HIS A 118 8.93 12.97 4.04
N GLY A 119 9.87 13.24 3.14
CA GLY A 119 10.58 12.23 2.34
C GLY A 119 9.85 11.76 1.08
N ALA A 120 8.70 12.35 0.75
CA ALA A 120 7.90 11.97 -0.42
C ALA A 120 8.43 12.63 -1.70
N GLN A 121 8.77 11.83 -2.71
CA GLN A 121 9.07 12.33 -4.06
C GLN A 121 7.84 12.18 -4.95
N PRO A 122 7.18 13.28 -5.39
CA PRO A 122 6.00 13.19 -6.22
C PRO A 122 6.34 12.68 -7.63
N VAL A 123 5.49 11.79 -8.15
CA VAL A 123 5.56 11.23 -9.49
C VAL A 123 4.21 11.40 -10.16
N THR A 124 4.20 12.02 -11.35
CA THR A 124 2.97 12.25 -12.10
C THR A 124 2.55 11.00 -12.84
N VAL A 125 1.30 10.58 -12.66
CA VAL A 125 0.61 9.63 -13.53
C VAL A 125 -0.17 10.45 -14.56
N PRO A 126 0.15 10.36 -15.86
CA PRO A 126 -0.51 11.17 -16.88
C PRO A 126 -2.01 10.83 -16.98
N ALA A 127 -2.78 11.78 -17.50
CA ALA A 127 -4.17 11.54 -17.87
C ALA A 127 -4.26 10.47 -18.97
N GLY A 128 -5.38 9.76 -19.03
CA GLY A 128 -5.62 8.74 -20.04
C GLY A 128 -6.68 7.74 -19.65
N SER A 129 -6.85 6.72 -20.48
CA SER A 129 -7.71 5.58 -20.17
C SER A 129 -7.24 4.85 -18.91
N SER A 130 -8.15 4.08 -18.30
CA SER A 130 -7.85 3.27 -17.11
C SER A 130 -6.63 2.34 -17.33
N LEU A 131 -6.49 1.77 -18.54
CA LEU A 131 -5.36 0.90 -18.86
C LEU A 131 -4.04 1.67 -19.04
N GLU A 132 -4.05 2.82 -19.72
CA GLU A 132 -2.87 3.68 -19.87
C GLU A 132 -2.37 4.16 -18.51
N ARG A 133 -3.27 4.63 -17.66
CA ARG A 133 -2.95 5.05 -16.28
C ARG A 133 -2.40 3.90 -15.44
N SER A 134 -3.01 2.71 -15.54
CA SER A 134 -2.54 1.50 -14.85
C SER A 134 -1.13 1.09 -15.27
N ARG A 135 -0.79 1.23 -16.57
CA ARG A 135 0.56 0.97 -17.09
C ARG A 135 1.56 2.02 -16.63
N ALA A 136 1.23 3.31 -16.70
CA ALA A 136 2.11 4.37 -16.21
C ALA A 136 2.39 4.25 -14.71
N ARG A 137 1.37 3.92 -13.92
CA ARG A 137 1.52 3.59 -12.51
C ARG A 137 2.40 2.35 -12.29
N ALA A 138 2.22 1.30 -13.09
CA ALA A 138 3.03 0.10 -12.99
C ALA A 138 4.52 0.39 -13.25
N ALA A 139 4.83 1.18 -14.28
CA ALA A 139 6.19 1.63 -14.58
C ALA A 139 6.83 2.35 -13.39
N ALA A 140 6.12 3.32 -12.82
CA ALA A 140 6.61 4.06 -11.66
C ALA A 140 6.83 3.15 -10.43
N VAL A 141 5.93 2.21 -10.16
CA VAL A 141 6.11 1.20 -9.10
C VAL A 141 7.36 0.35 -9.35
N THR A 142 7.56 -0.12 -10.59
CA THR A 142 8.73 -0.96 -10.92
C THR A 142 10.04 -0.19 -10.94
N ASP A 143 10.04 1.14 -11.08
CA ASP A 143 11.23 1.99 -10.95
C ASP A 143 11.81 1.99 -9.53
N LEU A 144 11.04 1.50 -8.54
CA LEU A 144 11.52 1.32 -7.18
C LEU A 144 12.35 0.05 -6.97
N LEU A 145 12.28 -0.91 -7.89
CA LEU A 145 13.00 -2.18 -7.83
C LEU A 145 14.43 -2.02 -8.36
N ASP A 146 15.39 -2.56 -7.61
CA ASP A 146 16.78 -2.70 -8.03
C ASP A 146 17.05 -4.17 -8.38
N VAL A 147 16.55 -4.59 -9.56
CA VAL A 147 16.67 -5.97 -10.07
C VAL A 147 17.07 -5.92 -11.54
N GLU A 148 18.20 -6.55 -11.85
CA GLU A 148 18.72 -6.62 -13.21
C GLU A 148 17.87 -7.54 -14.12
N PRO A 149 17.89 -7.32 -15.46
CA PRO A 149 17.29 -8.24 -16.40
C PRO A 149 17.78 -9.68 -16.20
N GLY A 150 16.86 -10.64 -16.22
CA GLY A 150 17.12 -12.04 -15.87
C GLY A 150 16.88 -12.38 -14.39
N GLY A 151 16.74 -11.39 -13.51
CA GLY A 151 16.34 -11.57 -12.12
C GLY A 151 14.85 -11.93 -11.95
N ALA A 152 14.47 -12.23 -10.71
CA ALA A 152 13.12 -12.63 -10.32
C ALA A 152 12.54 -11.77 -9.19
N VAL A 153 11.27 -11.37 -9.33
CA VAL A 153 10.54 -10.57 -8.33
C VAL A 153 9.30 -11.33 -7.88
N LEU A 154 9.17 -11.56 -6.57
CA LEU A 154 7.92 -12.05 -5.98
C LEU A 154 6.89 -10.92 -5.96
N VAL A 155 5.75 -11.12 -6.62
CA VAL A 155 4.68 -10.11 -6.72
C VAL A 155 3.49 -10.54 -5.87
N VAL A 156 3.32 -9.92 -4.70
CA VAL A 156 2.24 -10.20 -3.73
C VAL A 156 1.07 -9.23 -3.93
N GLY A 157 -0.11 -9.76 -4.24
CA GLY A 157 -1.27 -8.96 -4.67
C GLY A 157 -1.19 -8.69 -6.17
N VAL A 158 -1.55 -9.70 -6.97
CA VAL A 158 -1.21 -9.75 -8.40
C VAL A 158 -1.92 -8.66 -9.18
N VAL A 159 -1.14 -7.79 -9.83
CA VAL A 159 -1.64 -6.79 -10.77
C VAL A 159 -1.01 -7.04 -12.14
N ASN A 160 -1.85 -7.33 -13.13
CA ASN A 160 -1.40 -7.71 -14.48
C ASN A 160 -0.52 -6.63 -15.15
N SER A 161 -0.77 -5.34 -14.94
CA SER A 161 0.12 -4.28 -15.46
C SER A 161 1.51 -4.29 -14.83
N LEU A 162 1.66 -4.68 -13.56
CA LEU A 162 2.98 -4.86 -12.92
C LEU A 162 3.72 -6.04 -13.53
N LEU A 163 3.04 -7.17 -13.73
CA LEU A 163 3.65 -8.34 -14.38
C LEU A 163 4.08 -8.05 -15.82
N ALA A 164 3.25 -7.29 -16.57
CA ALA A 164 3.56 -6.88 -17.94
C ALA A 164 4.81 -5.98 -17.98
N GLU A 165 4.93 -5.07 -17.02
CA GLU A 165 6.06 -4.17 -16.90
C GLU A 165 7.35 -4.88 -16.47
N LEU A 166 7.29 -5.81 -15.51
CA LEU A 166 8.46 -6.64 -15.19
C LEU A 166 8.93 -7.44 -16.41
N ARG A 167 7.99 -8.03 -17.17
CA ARG A 167 8.29 -8.77 -18.39
C ARG A 167 8.93 -7.88 -19.47
N SER A 168 8.49 -6.63 -19.62
CA SER A 168 9.06 -5.69 -20.60
C SER A 168 10.51 -5.32 -20.26
N ARG A 169 10.87 -5.37 -18.98
CA ARG A 169 12.23 -5.18 -18.45
C ARG A 169 13.09 -6.44 -18.44
N GLY A 170 12.57 -7.57 -18.92
CA GLY A 170 13.27 -8.86 -18.87
C GLY A 170 13.38 -9.46 -17.46
N ILE A 171 12.54 -9.02 -16.52
CA ILE A 171 12.50 -9.50 -15.14
C ILE A 171 11.36 -10.52 -15.01
N LYS A 172 11.62 -11.64 -14.34
CA LYS A 172 10.62 -12.67 -14.09
C LYS A 172 9.73 -12.30 -12.90
N GLY A 173 8.44 -12.10 -13.12
CA GLY A 173 7.46 -12.03 -12.04
C GLY A 173 7.07 -13.42 -11.52
N ILE A 174 7.14 -13.63 -10.20
CA ILE A 174 6.57 -14.79 -9.49
C ILE A 174 5.25 -14.31 -8.87
N PRO A 175 4.09 -14.60 -9.48
CA PRO A 175 2.81 -14.06 -9.02
C PRO A 175 2.30 -14.83 -7.81
N CYS A 176 1.91 -14.10 -6.75
CA CYS A 176 1.33 -14.67 -5.54
C CYS A 176 0.13 -13.84 -5.05
N ASP A 177 -1.00 -14.51 -4.81
CA ASP A 177 -2.22 -13.91 -4.29
C ASP A 177 -2.98 -14.93 -3.44
N LEU A 178 -3.60 -14.50 -2.34
CA LEU A 178 -4.38 -15.39 -1.47
C LEU A 178 -5.52 -16.10 -2.23
N LYS A 179 -6.04 -15.48 -3.29
CA LYS A 179 -7.10 -16.06 -4.13
C LYS A 179 -6.59 -17.12 -5.11
N GLY A 180 -5.29 -17.14 -5.40
CA GLY A 180 -4.70 -17.94 -6.47
C GLY A 180 -5.24 -17.54 -7.85
N GLY A 181 -5.37 -18.53 -8.74
CA GLY A 181 -5.88 -18.33 -10.11
C GLY A 181 -4.77 -18.38 -11.16
N THR A 182 -4.95 -17.66 -12.26
CA THR A 182 -3.99 -17.59 -13.37
C THR A 182 -3.76 -16.15 -13.82
N THR A 183 -2.54 -15.84 -14.25
CA THR A 183 -2.21 -14.54 -14.85
C THR A 183 -2.86 -14.37 -16.22
N GLU A 184 -2.79 -13.16 -16.80
CA GLU A 184 -3.29 -12.93 -18.17
C GLU A 184 -2.55 -13.76 -19.24
N TRP A 185 -1.38 -14.33 -18.90
CA TRP A 185 -0.60 -15.24 -19.77
C TRP A 185 -0.79 -16.72 -19.42
N GLY A 186 -1.72 -17.05 -18.51
CA GLY A 186 -2.01 -18.44 -18.13
C GLY A 186 -1.02 -19.06 -17.15
N GLU A 187 -0.13 -18.27 -16.54
CA GLU A 187 0.80 -18.75 -15.52
C GLU A 187 0.04 -18.92 -14.19
N PRO A 188 0.28 -19.99 -13.41
CA PRO A 188 -0.41 -20.20 -12.14
C PRO A 188 0.01 -19.15 -11.11
N ILE A 189 -0.95 -18.64 -10.34
CA ILE A 189 -0.71 -17.73 -9.22
C ILE A 189 -0.56 -18.58 -7.95
N GLY A 190 0.60 -18.47 -7.29
CA GLY A 190 0.85 -19.10 -6.01
C GLY A 190 0.00 -18.47 -4.89
N THR A 191 -0.21 -19.21 -3.80
CA THR A 191 -1.02 -18.75 -2.66
C THR A 191 -0.24 -18.59 -1.37
N ASP A 192 1.04 -19.00 -1.35
CA ASP A 192 1.92 -18.89 -0.21
C ASP A 192 3.13 -18.02 -0.56
N ALA A 193 3.06 -16.74 -0.19
CA ALA A 193 4.14 -15.80 -0.45
C ALA A 193 5.40 -16.15 0.34
N LEU A 194 5.27 -16.69 1.55
CA LEU A 194 6.41 -16.98 2.43
C LEU A 194 7.26 -18.13 1.87
N ALA A 195 6.62 -19.13 1.27
CA ALA A 195 7.30 -20.23 0.59
C ALA A 195 8.12 -19.78 -0.65
N GLU A 196 7.78 -18.64 -1.25
CA GLU A 196 8.39 -18.16 -2.49
C GLU A 196 9.54 -17.15 -2.28
N ILE A 197 9.70 -16.59 -1.07
CA ILE A 197 10.71 -15.55 -0.79
C ILE A 197 12.13 -16.01 -1.13
N GLY A 198 12.48 -17.27 -0.82
CA GLY A 198 13.80 -17.82 -1.10
C GLY A 198 14.13 -17.93 -2.60
N ARG A 199 13.14 -17.78 -3.49
CA ARG A 199 13.27 -17.98 -4.95
C ARG A 199 13.30 -16.68 -5.76
N CYS A 200 13.26 -15.53 -5.10
CA CYS A 200 13.28 -14.22 -5.73
C CYS A 200 14.50 -13.40 -5.32
N ASP A 201 14.80 -12.36 -6.08
CA ASP A 201 15.82 -11.36 -5.80
C ASP A 201 15.24 -10.17 -5.03
N ALA A 202 13.96 -9.84 -5.26
CA ALA A 202 13.23 -8.81 -4.53
C ALA A 202 11.75 -9.19 -4.34
N VAL A 203 11.10 -8.56 -3.36
CA VAL A 203 9.66 -8.69 -3.11
C VAL A 203 8.96 -7.38 -3.45
N LEU A 204 7.94 -7.44 -4.30
CA LEU A 204 7.03 -6.35 -4.60
C LEU A 204 5.64 -6.69 -4.04
N ALA A 205 5.19 -5.95 -3.02
CA ALA A 205 3.97 -6.30 -2.30
C ALA A 205 2.94 -5.17 -2.22
N SER A 206 1.67 -5.55 -2.32
CA SER A 206 0.54 -4.65 -2.15
C SER A 206 0.37 -4.21 -0.70
N GLY A 207 -0.01 -2.95 -0.48
CA GLY A 207 -0.44 -2.45 0.83
C GLY A 207 -1.63 -3.21 1.44
N MET A 208 -2.37 -3.99 0.65
CA MET A 208 -3.43 -4.89 1.13
C MET A 208 -2.96 -5.90 2.18
N THR A 209 -1.65 -6.20 2.21
CA THR A 209 -1.03 -7.04 3.24
C THR A 209 -1.23 -6.49 4.66
N LEU A 210 -1.42 -5.17 4.83
CA LEU A 210 -1.80 -4.57 6.11
C LEU A 210 -3.22 -4.96 6.53
N GLY A 211 -4.17 -4.87 5.61
CA GLY A 211 -5.60 -5.08 5.88
C GLY A 211 -5.97 -6.54 6.18
N ASN A 212 -5.16 -7.50 5.73
CA ASN A 212 -5.36 -8.93 5.98
C ASN A 212 -4.35 -9.53 6.99
N GLY A 213 -3.48 -8.72 7.58
CA GLY A 213 -2.54 -9.15 8.62
C GLY A 213 -1.30 -9.91 8.13
N THR A 214 -1.04 -9.95 6.83
CA THR A 214 0.12 -10.67 6.26
C THR A 214 1.39 -9.82 6.12
N PHE A 215 1.30 -8.50 6.34
CA PHE A 215 2.44 -7.58 6.20
C PHE A 215 3.63 -7.94 7.09
N ASP A 216 3.43 -8.09 8.40
CA ASP A 216 4.54 -8.32 9.33
C ASP A 216 5.25 -9.67 9.13
N PRO A 217 4.54 -10.80 8.91
CA PRO A 217 5.19 -12.05 8.52
C PRO A 217 5.98 -11.94 7.20
N LEU A 218 5.40 -11.30 6.18
CA LEU A 218 6.05 -11.10 4.88
C LEU A 218 7.34 -10.26 5.02
N ARG A 219 7.24 -9.13 5.73
CA ARG A 219 8.38 -8.23 5.98
C ARG A 219 9.48 -8.91 6.76
N ARG A 220 9.15 -9.63 7.84
CA ARG A 220 10.13 -10.37 8.63
C ARG A 220 10.85 -11.41 7.77
N SER A 221 10.10 -12.19 7.00
CA SER A 221 10.71 -13.23 6.17
C SER A 221 11.56 -12.65 5.04
N ALA A 222 11.16 -11.54 4.42
CA ALA A 222 11.99 -10.82 3.46
C ALA A 222 13.31 -10.35 4.09
N GLN A 223 13.27 -9.80 5.31
CA GLN A 223 14.46 -9.41 6.07
C GLN A 223 15.36 -10.60 6.40
N GLU A 224 14.81 -11.71 6.89
CA GLU A 224 15.55 -12.93 7.22
C GLU A 224 16.28 -13.52 6.00
N HIS A 225 15.70 -13.39 4.80
CA HIS A 225 16.29 -13.84 3.54
C HIS A 225 17.14 -12.77 2.84
N GLY A 226 17.31 -11.59 3.44
CA GLY A 226 18.05 -10.47 2.84
C GLY A 226 17.45 -9.96 1.53
N LYS A 227 16.11 -10.04 1.37
CA LYS A 227 15.40 -9.61 0.17
C LYS A 227 14.86 -8.20 0.35
N PRO A 228 15.15 -7.25 -0.56
CA PRO A 228 14.53 -5.93 -0.52
C PRO A 228 13.01 -6.06 -0.72
N LEU A 229 12.25 -5.44 0.19
CA LEU A 229 10.80 -5.36 0.12
C LEU A 229 10.37 -3.97 -0.35
N VAL A 230 9.74 -3.91 -1.53
CA VAL A 230 9.13 -2.72 -2.11
C VAL A 230 7.62 -2.83 -1.97
N MET A 231 6.99 -1.76 -1.46
CA MET A 231 5.54 -1.70 -1.30
C MET A 231 4.89 -0.81 -2.35
N PHE A 232 3.74 -1.20 -2.88
CA PHE A 232 2.86 -0.31 -3.64
C PHE A 232 1.50 -0.21 -2.95
N ALA A 233 1.07 1.02 -2.66
CA ALA A 233 0.13 1.25 -1.58
C ALA A 233 -0.97 2.25 -1.95
N GLN A 234 -2.18 1.73 -2.17
CA GLN A 234 -3.42 2.49 -2.00
C GLN A 234 -3.93 2.31 -0.56
N THR A 235 -3.94 1.06 -0.07
CA THR A 235 -4.09 0.75 1.36
C THR A 235 -2.85 1.18 2.13
N GLY A 236 -3.02 1.96 3.20
CA GLY A 236 -1.92 2.28 4.11
C GLY A 236 -0.80 3.10 3.45
N SER A 237 -1.16 4.01 2.55
CA SER A 237 -0.23 4.85 1.78
C SER A 237 0.68 5.72 2.67
N ALA A 238 0.18 6.19 3.82
CA ALA A 238 0.94 6.88 4.86
C ALA A 238 1.44 5.97 6.00
N VAL A 239 0.93 4.74 6.09
CA VAL A 239 1.38 3.72 7.05
C VAL A 239 2.71 3.11 6.62
N LEU A 240 2.82 2.66 5.36
CA LEU A 240 4.00 1.91 4.89
C LEU A 240 5.31 2.70 4.90
N PRO A 241 5.35 4.02 4.61
CA PRO A 241 6.57 4.82 4.74
C PRO A 241 7.17 4.80 6.16
N ARG A 242 6.39 4.48 7.20
CA ARG A 242 6.86 4.38 8.59
C ARG A 242 7.76 3.18 8.86
N PHE A 243 7.84 2.24 7.90
CA PHE A 243 8.67 1.04 7.97
C PHE A 243 9.92 1.11 7.08
N LEU A 244 10.18 2.25 6.42
CA LEU A 244 11.41 2.46 5.66
C LEU A 244 12.64 2.30 6.55
N GLY A 245 13.61 1.49 6.10
CA GLY A 245 14.79 1.13 6.90
C GLY A 245 14.52 0.10 8.00
N ALA A 246 13.25 -0.22 8.29
CA ALA A 246 12.82 -1.27 9.22
C ALA A 246 12.24 -2.49 8.48
N GLY A 247 12.87 -2.88 7.37
CA GLY A 247 12.45 -4.03 6.56
C GLY A 247 11.62 -3.67 5.33
N VAL A 248 11.29 -2.41 5.13
CA VAL A 248 10.80 -1.90 3.83
C VAL A 248 11.92 -1.07 3.20
N ALA A 249 12.25 -1.37 1.93
CA ALA A 249 13.29 -0.69 1.18
C ALA A 249 12.75 0.54 0.43
N ALA A 250 11.53 0.44 -0.11
CA ALA A 250 10.89 1.53 -0.83
C ALA A 250 9.35 1.42 -0.80
N VAL A 251 8.67 2.55 -1.02
CA VAL A 251 7.20 2.61 -1.10
C VAL A 251 6.79 3.48 -2.28
N CYS A 252 5.90 2.97 -3.13
CA CYS A 252 5.10 3.77 -4.05
C CYS A 252 3.72 3.98 -3.40
N ALA A 253 3.52 5.15 -2.79
CA ALA A 253 2.29 5.53 -2.11
C ALA A 253 1.34 6.28 -3.05
N GLU A 254 0.08 5.89 -3.06
CA GLU A 254 -0.98 6.50 -3.85
C GLU A 254 -2.14 6.89 -2.92
N PRO A 255 -2.20 8.15 -2.48
CA PRO A 255 -3.27 8.62 -1.62
C PRO A 255 -4.58 8.76 -2.41
N TYR A 256 -5.71 8.77 -1.72
CA TYR A 256 -7.00 9.06 -2.34
C TYR A 256 -7.03 10.49 -2.91
N PRO A 257 -7.61 10.73 -4.11
CA PRO A 257 -8.32 9.78 -4.96
C PRO A 257 -7.39 8.91 -5.82
N PHE A 258 -7.75 7.62 -5.95
CA PHE A 258 -6.97 6.64 -6.70
C PHE A 258 -7.10 6.78 -8.22
N PHE A 259 -6.11 6.27 -8.96
CA PHE A 259 -5.98 6.40 -10.41
C PHE A 259 -7.21 5.90 -11.20
N TRP A 260 -7.96 4.98 -10.61
CA TRP A 260 -9.11 4.32 -11.24
C TRP A 260 -10.43 5.08 -11.03
N LEU A 261 -10.44 6.19 -10.27
CA LEU A 261 -11.64 7.01 -10.03
C LEU A 261 -11.88 8.10 -11.08
N ASP A 262 -10.81 8.57 -11.73
CA ASP A 262 -10.85 9.71 -12.64
C ASP A 262 -10.02 9.40 -13.90
N GLY A 263 -10.14 10.21 -14.96
CA GLY A 263 -9.33 10.11 -16.18
C GLY A 263 -8.21 11.16 -16.29
N GLY A 264 -8.22 12.19 -15.43
CA GLY A 264 -7.24 13.27 -15.40
C GLY A 264 -5.88 12.87 -14.83
N PRO A 265 -4.91 13.79 -14.79
CA PRO A 265 -3.60 13.49 -14.22
C PRO A 265 -3.71 13.20 -12.72
N GLY A 266 -2.93 12.23 -12.24
CA GLY A 266 -2.81 11.88 -10.82
C GLY A 266 -1.39 12.06 -10.31
N THR A 267 -1.22 12.01 -9.00
CA THR A 267 0.11 12.00 -8.35
C THR A 267 0.22 10.80 -7.44
N ILE A 268 1.33 10.07 -7.58
CA ILE A 268 1.79 9.07 -6.62
C ILE A 268 3.11 9.54 -6.01
N HIS A 269 3.56 8.90 -4.95
CA HIS A 269 4.72 9.35 -4.19
C HIS A 269 5.69 8.21 -3.96
N HIS A 270 6.93 8.42 -4.38
CA HIS A 270 8.03 7.49 -4.11
C HIS A 270 8.69 7.83 -2.79
N TYR A 271 8.99 6.79 -2.04
CA TYR A 271 9.85 6.83 -0.87
C TYR A 271 10.91 5.76 -1.03
N ARG A 272 12.12 6.06 -0.55
CA ARG A 272 13.20 5.10 -0.38
C ARG A 272 13.72 5.19 1.04
N ALA A 273 14.22 4.09 1.57
CA ALA A 273 15.05 4.16 2.77
C ALA A 273 16.29 4.97 2.42
N ASP A 274 16.71 5.90 3.28
CA ASP A 274 17.99 6.56 3.10
C ASP A 274 19.09 5.50 3.14
N ASP A 275 19.99 5.48 2.15
CA ASP A 275 21.07 4.48 2.05
C ASP A 275 22.13 4.59 3.17
N GLY A 276 21.86 5.36 4.24
CA GLY A 276 22.83 5.71 5.27
C GLY A 276 24.04 6.47 4.71
N GLY A 277 23.92 7.01 3.49
CA GLY A 277 24.98 7.77 2.83
C GLY A 277 25.32 9.02 3.62
N THR A 278 26.38 8.94 4.41
CA THR A 278 27.08 10.13 4.93
C THR A 278 27.44 11.01 3.75
N SER A 279 26.80 12.17 3.65
CA SER A 279 27.38 13.31 2.93
C SER A 279 28.65 13.77 3.64
#